data_AF-A0A183SK00-F1
#
_entry.id   AF-A0A183SK00-F1
#
_cell.length_a   1.000
_cell.length_b   1.000
_cell.length_c   1.000
_cell.angle_alpha   90.00
_cell.angle_beta   90.00
_cell.angle_gamma   90.00
#
_symmetry.space_group_name_H-M   'P 1'
#
loop_
_entity.id
_entity.type
_entity.pdbx_description
1 polymer ?
#
loop_
_entity_poly.entity_id
_entity_poly.type
_entity_poly.pdbx_seq_one_letter_code
_entity_poly.pdbx_strand_id
1 'polypeptide(L)'
;MCLRYVDDTFMVINNCELEWLHESLNGVFPALQFTREGATGDILPFLDVTVQRLSDGKLATSVHRKDSNAEIILNYGSNHPATYKRSCVRTFSPRLPDTLRSARFASDVATRSRPNRNDELVRPGRQAAQQYPPNGQPPVSGHLMTVRPSQQTSTTCPTELVQHRSPAQE
;
A
#
# COMPACT_ATOMS: atom_id res chain seq x y z
N MET A 1 -9.84 -22.40 -0.34
CA MET A 1 -9.08 -21.69 -1.42
C MET A 1 -7.99 -20.86 -0.76
N CYS A 2 -6.79 -20.74 -1.36
CA CYS A 2 -5.75 -19.81 -0.87
C CYS A 2 -5.05 -19.07 -2.01
N LEU A 3 -4.63 -17.83 -1.76
CA LEU A 3 -3.85 -17.00 -2.66
C LEU A 3 -2.76 -16.29 -1.85
N ARG A 4 -1.51 -16.34 -2.30
CA ARG A 4 -0.37 -15.74 -1.60
C ARG A 4 0.22 -14.59 -2.40
N TYR A 5 0.48 -13.47 -1.74
CA TYR A 5 1.27 -12.35 -2.24
C TYR A 5 2.38 -12.04 -1.24
N VAL A 6 3.63 -12.36 -1.62
CA VAL A 6 4.79 -12.26 -0.72
C VAL A 6 4.49 -12.95 0.62
N ASP A 7 4.42 -12.19 1.72
CA ASP A 7 4.20 -12.70 3.06
C ASP A 7 2.71 -12.77 3.45
N ASP A 8 1.83 -12.09 2.70
CA ASP A 8 0.40 -12.05 2.97
C ASP A 8 -0.34 -13.15 2.19
N THR A 9 -1.12 -13.97 2.90
CA THR A 9 -1.91 -15.05 2.31
C THR A 9 -3.39 -14.87 2.56
N PHE A 10 -4.17 -14.67 1.50
CA PHE A 10 -5.63 -14.71 1.54
C PHE A 10 -6.11 -16.17 1.56
N MET A 11 -7.04 -16.49 2.45
CA MET A 11 -7.61 -17.82 2.59
C MET A 11 -9.13 -17.78 2.76
N VAL A 12 -9.79 -18.81 2.24
CA VAL A 12 -11.19 -19.14 2.54
C VAL A 12 -11.21 -20.51 3.20
N ILE A 13 -11.62 -20.56 4.47
CA ILE A 13 -11.61 -21.74 5.33
C ILE A 13 -12.89 -21.88 6.14
N ASN A 14 -13.26 -23.09 6.54
CA ASN A 14 -14.38 -23.29 7.46
C ASN A 14 -14.02 -22.80 8.88
N ASN A 15 -14.98 -22.20 9.58
CA ASN A 15 -14.77 -21.71 10.94
C ASN A 15 -14.28 -22.79 11.91
N CYS A 16 -14.66 -24.05 11.69
CA CYS A 16 -14.29 -25.18 12.54
C CYS A 16 -12.80 -25.56 12.40
N GLU A 17 -12.19 -25.29 11.25
CA GLU A 17 -10.80 -25.69 10.93
C GLU A 17 -9.80 -24.56 11.18
N LEU A 18 -10.32 -23.37 11.51
CA LEU A 18 -9.57 -22.13 11.63
C LEU A 18 -8.53 -22.17 12.76
N GLU A 19 -8.93 -22.66 13.93
CA GLU A 19 -8.03 -22.74 15.10
C GLU A 19 -6.96 -23.80 14.89
N TRP A 20 -7.37 -24.98 14.42
CA TRP A 20 -6.45 -26.07 14.09
C TRP A 20 -5.40 -25.65 13.05
N LEU A 21 -5.80 -24.92 12.00
CA LEU A 21 -4.87 -24.40 11.01
C LEU A 21 -3.85 -23.45 11.66
N HIS A 22 -4.33 -22.54 12.52
CA HIS A 22 -3.47 -21.54 13.16
C HIS A 22 -2.46 -22.17 14.12
N GLU A 23 -2.90 -23.11 14.95
CA GLU A 23 -2.03 -23.88 15.84
C GLU A 23 -1.02 -24.72 15.04
N SER A 24 -1.48 -25.37 13.97
CA SER A 24 -0.61 -26.18 13.11
C SER A 24 0.48 -25.34 12.46
N LEU A 25 0.15 -24.15 11.95
CA LEU A 25 1.12 -23.22 11.36
C LEU A 25 2.16 -22.74 12.39
N ASN A 26 1.72 -22.40 13.59
CA ASN A 26 2.61 -21.95 14.68
C ASN A 26 3.42 -23.08 15.31
N GLY A 27 2.99 -24.33 15.16
CA GLY A 27 3.69 -25.52 15.65
C GLY A 27 4.88 -25.94 14.80
N VAL A 28 4.97 -25.51 13.53
CA VAL A 28 6.04 -25.97 12.62
C VAL A 28 7.41 -25.42 13.01
N PHE A 29 7.51 -24.12 13.29
CA PHE A 29 8.77 -23.45 13.62
C PHE A 29 8.57 -22.43 14.75
N PRO A 30 9.18 -22.62 15.94
CA PRO A 30 9.03 -21.69 17.05
C PRO A 30 9.44 -20.25 16.74
N ALA A 31 10.46 -20.08 15.89
CA ALA A 31 10.97 -18.78 15.46
C ALA A 31 10.08 -18.07 14.44
N LEU A 32 9.07 -18.72 13.85
CA LEU A 32 8.17 -18.15 12.86
C LEU A 32 6.72 -18.30 13.35
N GLN A 33 6.21 -17.24 13.94
CA GLN A 33 4.82 -17.18 14.37
C GLN A 33 3.96 -16.54 13.27
N PHE A 34 2.76 -17.04 13.07
CA PHE A 34 1.78 -16.53 12.13
C PHE A 34 0.64 -15.82 12.87
N THR A 35 0.20 -14.71 12.32
CA THR A 35 -1.02 -14.01 12.73
C THR A 35 -2.11 -14.22 11.70
N ARG A 36 -3.36 -14.15 12.15
CA ARG A 36 -4.54 -14.27 11.30
C ARG A 36 -5.52 -13.13 11.55
N GLU A 37 -6.12 -12.63 10.48
CA GLU A 37 -7.15 -11.59 10.51
C GLU A 37 -8.37 -12.10 9.74
N GLY A 38 -9.49 -12.25 10.44
CA GLY A 38 -10.75 -12.69 9.85
C GLY A 38 -11.57 -11.53 9.29
N ALA A 39 -12.43 -11.81 8.32
CA ALA A 39 -13.36 -10.83 7.79
C ALA A 39 -14.37 -10.38 8.86
N THR A 40 -14.62 -9.08 8.94
CA THR A 40 -15.64 -8.51 9.83
C THR A 40 -16.82 -8.05 8.98
N GLY A 41 -18.01 -8.59 9.24
CA GLY A 41 -19.20 -8.27 8.44
C GLY A 41 -19.03 -8.60 6.96
N ASP A 42 -18.38 -9.72 6.65
CA ASP A 42 -18.10 -10.19 5.28
C ASP A 42 -17.19 -9.29 4.44
N ILE A 43 -16.50 -8.37 5.09
CA ILE A 43 -15.49 -7.49 4.49
C ILE A 43 -14.12 -7.86 5.05
N LEU A 44 -13.17 -8.10 4.17
CA LEU A 44 -11.77 -8.36 4.49
C LEU A 44 -10.86 -7.37 3.73
N PRO A 45 -10.07 -6.55 4.43
CA PRO A 45 -8.97 -5.83 3.79
C PRO A 45 -7.83 -6.81 3.44
N PHE A 46 -7.37 -6.79 2.19
CA PHE A 46 -6.24 -7.57 1.70
C PHE A 46 -5.39 -6.73 0.77
N LEU A 47 -4.18 -6.37 1.21
CA LEU A 47 -3.31 -5.39 0.53
C LEU A 47 -4.06 -4.06 0.29
N ASP A 48 -3.92 -3.46 -0.90
CA ASP A 48 -4.66 -2.27 -1.32
C ASP A 48 -6.07 -2.60 -1.86
N VAL A 49 -6.62 -3.78 -1.54
CA VAL A 49 -7.93 -4.23 -2.02
C VAL A 49 -8.83 -4.59 -0.86
N THR A 50 -10.06 -4.09 -0.89
CA THR A 50 -11.14 -4.56 -0.03
C THR A 50 -11.86 -5.70 -0.73
N VAL A 51 -11.90 -6.87 -0.09
CA VAL A 51 -12.64 -8.05 -0.55
C VAL A 51 -13.93 -8.15 0.25
N GLN A 52 -15.08 -8.14 -0.41
CA GLN A 52 -16.39 -8.29 0.22
C GLN A 52 -17.08 -9.54 -0.31
N ARG A 53 -17.55 -10.41 0.58
CA ARG A 53 -18.45 -11.50 0.20
C ARG A 53 -19.88 -10.96 0.08
N LEU A 54 -20.48 -11.17 -1.07
CA LEU A 54 -21.87 -10.79 -1.36
C LEU A 54 -22.84 -11.87 -0.88
N SER A 55 -24.12 -11.54 -0.82
CA SER A 55 -25.19 -12.46 -0.42
C SER A 55 -25.36 -13.66 -1.36
N ASP A 56 -24.96 -13.54 -2.62
CA ASP A 56 -24.93 -14.63 -3.60
C ASP A 56 -23.68 -15.52 -3.48
N GLY A 57 -22.83 -15.28 -2.48
CA GLY A 57 -21.60 -16.00 -2.21
C GLY A 57 -20.42 -15.58 -3.10
N LYS A 58 -20.61 -14.64 -4.03
CA LYS A 58 -19.50 -14.14 -4.87
C LYS A 58 -18.67 -13.11 -4.12
N LEU A 59 -17.46 -12.88 -4.62
CA LEU A 59 -16.56 -11.87 -4.07
C LEU A 59 -16.63 -10.60 -4.93
N ALA A 60 -16.96 -9.47 -4.31
CA ALA A 60 -16.72 -8.15 -4.86
C ALA A 60 -15.36 -7.65 -4.36
N THR A 61 -14.59 -7.01 -5.26
CA THR A 61 -13.32 -6.41 -4.89
C THR A 61 -13.31 -4.93 -5.24
N SER A 62 -12.70 -4.13 -4.37
CA SER A 62 -12.60 -2.69 -4.53
C SER A 62 -11.18 -2.26 -4.23
N VAL A 63 -10.53 -1.58 -5.17
CA VAL A 63 -9.15 -1.10 -4.99
C VAL A 63 -9.17 0.22 -4.23
N HIS A 64 -8.48 0.25 -3.09
CA HIS A 64 -8.19 1.47 -2.37
C HIS A 64 -7.14 2.27 -3.16
N ARG A 65 -7.53 3.48 -3.58
CA ARG A 65 -6.62 4.43 -4.20
C ARG A 65 -6.42 5.58 -3.23
N LYS A 66 -5.20 5.72 -2.72
CA LYS A 66 -4.79 6.92 -2.01
C LYS A 66 -5.00 8.12 -2.93
N ASP A 67 -5.51 9.21 -2.39
CA ASP A 67 -5.56 10.46 -3.13
C ASP A 67 -4.16 10.80 -3.66
N SER A 68 -4.13 11.40 -4.86
CA SER A 68 -2.89 11.93 -5.41
C SER A 68 -2.27 12.83 -4.34
N ASN A 69 -0.98 12.57 -4.01
CA ASN A 69 -0.26 13.20 -2.90
C ASN A 69 -0.77 14.60 -2.57
N ALA A 70 -1.07 14.84 -1.29
CA ALA A 70 -1.11 16.18 -0.72
C ALA A 70 0.05 16.96 -1.33
N GLU A 71 -0.24 18.14 -1.87
CA GLU A 71 0.53 18.97 -2.81
C GLU A 71 1.98 19.31 -2.37
N ILE A 72 2.74 18.31 -1.98
CA ILE A 72 4.09 18.36 -1.45
C ILE A 72 4.99 18.37 -2.66
N ILE A 73 5.35 19.58 -3.06
CA ILE A 73 6.26 19.84 -4.15
C ILE A 73 7.67 19.93 -3.58
N LEU A 74 8.64 19.45 -4.36
CA LEU A 74 10.05 19.66 -4.09
C LEU A 74 10.35 21.16 -3.93
N ASN A 75 10.96 21.56 -2.81
CA ASN A 75 11.41 22.93 -2.64
C ASN A 75 12.41 23.29 -3.75
N TYR A 76 12.13 24.35 -4.52
CA TYR A 76 13.01 24.76 -5.62
C TYR A 76 14.42 25.17 -5.15
N GLY A 77 14.56 25.68 -3.92
CA GLY A 77 15.84 26.06 -3.31
C GLY A 77 16.67 24.91 -2.73
N SER A 78 16.13 23.69 -2.70
CA SER A 78 16.85 22.51 -2.21
C SER A 78 18.02 22.12 -3.12
N ASN A 79 18.98 21.35 -2.60
CA ASN A 79 20.12 20.83 -3.38
C ASN A 79 19.75 19.61 -4.25
N HIS A 80 18.67 19.72 -5.03
CA HIS A 80 18.27 18.70 -6.00
C HIS A 80 18.60 19.14 -7.44
N PRO A 81 18.92 18.20 -8.36
CA PRO A 81 19.22 18.57 -9.74
C PRO A 81 18.04 19.25 -10.43
N ALA A 82 18.34 20.20 -11.32
CA ALA A 82 17.32 20.99 -12.02
C ALA A 82 16.36 20.14 -12.87
N THR A 83 16.77 18.93 -13.28
CA THR A 83 15.91 17.98 -14.00
C THR A 83 14.74 17.49 -13.14
N TYR A 84 15.00 17.12 -11.88
CA TYR A 84 13.96 16.66 -10.95
C TYR A 84 12.98 17.77 -10.57
N LYS A 85 13.50 18.98 -10.30
CA LYS A 85 12.68 20.17 -10.04
C LYS A 85 11.73 20.50 -11.21
N ARG A 86 12.24 20.47 -12.44
CA ARG A 86 11.41 20.65 -13.66
C ARG A 86 10.39 19.54 -13.86
N SER A 87 10.77 18.29 -13.55
CA SER A 87 9.85 17.15 -13.61
C SER A 87 8.68 17.32 -12.63
N CYS A 88 8.93 17.84 -11.42
CA CYS A 88 7.87 18.15 -10.46
C CYS A 88 6.86 19.14 -11.06
N VAL A 89 7.33 20.24 -11.67
CA VAL A 89 6.44 21.23 -12.31
C VAL A 89 5.62 20.60 -13.44
N ARG A 90 6.27 19.82 -14.32
CA ARG A 90 5.60 19.17 -15.47
C ARG A 90 4.52 18.19 -15.04
N THR A 91 4.78 17.37 -14.02
CA THR A 91 3.84 16.34 -13.55
C THR A 91 2.73 16.93 -12.68
N PHE A 92 3.01 18.00 -11.94
CA PHE A 92 2.09 18.58 -10.95
C PHE A 92 1.20 19.68 -11.52
N SER A 93 1.69 20.48 -12.49
CA SER A 93 0.92 21.55 -13.11
C SER A 93 -0.43 21.08 -13.71
N PRO A 94 -0.52 19.93 -14.41
CA PRO A 94 -1.79 19.39 -14.90
C PRO A 94 -2.78 18.96 -13.81
N ARG A 95 -2.34 18.80 -12.56
CA ARG A 95 -3.14 18.26 -11.45
C ARG A 95 -3.63 19.33 -10.47
N LEU A 96 -3.09 20.56 -10.57
CA LEU A 96 -3.47 21.68 -9.72
C LEU A 96 -4.89 22.20 -10.05
N PRO A 97 -5.69 22.61 -9.06
CA PRO A 97 -6.93 23.35 -9.33
C PRO A 97 -6.63 24.66 -10.10
N ASP A 98 -7.57 25.11 -10.93
CA ASP A 98 -7.38 26.25 -11.83
C ASP A 98 -7.01 27.56 -11.09
N THR A 99 -7.48 27.70 -9.85
CA THR A 99 -7.15 28.81 -8.93
C THR A 99 -5.67 28.90 -8.58
N LEU A 100 -4.97 27.76 -8.50
CA LEU A 100 -3.53 27.70 -8.21
C LEU A 100 -2.67 27.74 -9.49
N ARG A 101 -3.26 27.45 -10.66
CA ARG A 101 -2.58 27.65 -11.95
C ARG A 101 -2.45 29.12 -12.28
N SER A 102 -3.51 29.91 -12.11
CA SER A 102 -3.49 31.34 -12.38
C SER A 102 -2.56 32.11 -11.44
N ALA A 103 -2.46 31.70 -10.16
CA ALA A 103 -1.53 32.28 -9.20
C ALA A 103 -0.04 32.11 -9.58
N ARG A 104 0.31 31.05 -10.33
CA ARG A 104 1.69 30.83 -10.83
C ARG A 104 1.99 31.52 -12.15
N PHE A 105 1.00 32.07 -12.84
CA PHE A 105 1.21 32.81 -14.09
C PHE A 105 1.81 34.21 -13.88
N ALA A 106 1.86 34.71 -12.64
CA ALA A 106 2.39 36.04 -12.34
C ALA A 106 3.90 36.05 -12.01
N SER A 107 4.61 34.91 -11.99
CA SER A 107 6.05 34.91 -11.65
C SER A 107 7.00 34.29 -12.67
N ASP A 108 6.57 33.83 -13.85
CA ASP A 108 7.52 33.36 -14.89
C ASP A 108 6.97 33.58 -16.32
N VAL A 109 7.08 34.81 -16.82
CA VAL A 109 6.98 35.09 -18.26
C VAL A 109 8.29 34.63 -18.92
N ALA A 110 8.31 33.42 -19.50
CA ALA A 110 9.25 33.06 -20.57
C ALA A 110 8.79 31.81 -21.34
N THR A 111 8.16 32.04 -22.50
CA THR A 111 8.44 31.41 -23.81
C THR A 111 9.54 30.33 -23.82
N ARG A 112 9.46 29.16 -24.47
CA ARG A 112 8.69 28.68 -25.63
C ARG A 112 8.78 27.15 -25.60
N SER A 113 7.65 26.46 -25.61
CA SER A 113 7.50 25.13 -26.21
C SER A 113 5.99 24.92 -26.35
N ARG A 114 5.47 25.13 -27.57
CA ARG A 114 4.06 24.86 -27.87
C ARG A 114 3.77 23.38 -27.59
N PRO A 115 2.72 23.02 -26.85
CA PRO A 115 2.30 21.62 -26.77
C PRO A 115 1.81 21.19 -28.16
N ASN A 116 2.29 20.01 -28.59
CA ASN A 116 1.90 19.37 -29.84
C ASN A 116 0.41 19.00 -29.77
N ARG A 117 -0.34 19.21 -30.85
CA ARG A 117 -1.82 19.19 -30.89
C ARG A 117 -2.47 17.80 -30.89
N ASN A 118 -1.72 16.72 -30.68
CA ASN A 118 -2.21 15.36 -30.95
C ASN A 118 -2.27 14.42 -29.75
N ASP A 119 -2.09 14.90 -28.53
CA ASP A 119 -2.41 14.07 -27.36
C ASP A 119 -3.87 14.30 -26.97
N GLU A 120 -4.74 13.44 -27.52
CA GLU A 120 -6.10 13.25 -27.02
C GLU A 120 -6.01 12.85 -25.55
N LEU A 121 -6.20 13.84 -24.67
CA LEU A 121 -6.10 13.66 -23.24
C LEU A 121 -7.31 12.84 -22.75
N VAL A 122 -7.11 11.53 -22.66
CA VAL A 122 -7.96 10.63 -21.89
C VAL A 122 -8.10 11.22 -20.48
N ARG A 123 -9.31 11.64 -20.12
CA ARG A 123 -9.63 12.16 -18.79
C ARG A 123 -9.66 10.99 -17.79
N PRO A 124 -8.90 11.01 -16.68
CA PRO A 124 -9.20 10.09 -15.59
C PRO A 124 -10.40 10.62 -14.82
N GLY A 125 -11.44 9.80 -14.78
CA GLY A 125 -12.71 10.06 -14.13
C GLY A 125 -12.61 10.19 -12.60
N ARG A 126 -13.75 10.63 -12.07
CA ARG A 126 -14.09 10.81 -10.65
C ARG A 126 -13.51 9.74 -9.72
N GLN A 127 -13.10 10.20 -8.54
CA GLN A 127 -12.82 9.38 -7.36
C GLN A 127 -14.03 8.48 -7.06
N ALA A 128 -13.95 7.23 -7.46
CA ALA A 128 -14.84 6.17 -7.03
C ALA A 128 -13.97 4.93 -6.86
N ALA A 129 -14.16 4.22 -5.76
CA ALA A 129 -13.54 2.94 -5.55
C ALA A 129 -13.91 2.05 -6.74
N GLN A 130 -12.91 1.62 -7.52
CA GLN A 130 -13.17 0.89 -8.75
C GLN A 130 -13.55 -0.54 -8.36
N GLN A 131 -14.86 -0.80 -8.31
CA GLN A 131 -15.39 -2.14 -8.15
C GLN A 131 -15.13 -2.94 -9.42
N TYR A 132 -14.37 -4.02 -9.31
CA TYR A 132 -14.22 -4.96 -10.41
C TYR A 132 -15.40 -5.95 -10.35
N PRO A 133 -16.10 -6.17 -11.48
CA PRO A 133 -17.25 -7.06 -11.48
C PRO A 133 -16.82 -8.50 -11.12
N PRO A 134 -17.70 -9.26 -10.44
CA PRO A 134 -17.47 -10.66 -10.16
C PRO A 134 -17.62 -11.47 -11.47
N ASN A 135 -16.59 -11.49 -12.30
CA ASN A 135 -16.62 -12.26 -13.55
C ASN A 135 -16.54 -13.75 -13.26
N GLY A 136 -17.66 -14.47 -13.40
CA GLY A 136 -17.72 -15.93 -13.52
C GLY A 136 -17.18 -16.74 -12.32
N GLN A 137 -16.92 -16.12 -11.17
CA GLN A 137 -16.41 -16.83 -10.01
C GLN A 137 -17.51 -17.68 -9.35
N PRO A 138 -17.23 -18.95 -9.02
CA PRO A 138 -18.16 -19.76 -8.24
C PRO A 138 -18.34 -19.15 -6.84
N PRO A 139 -19.51 -19.33 -6.21
CA PRO A 139 -19.74 -18.86 -4.86
C PRO A 139 -18.76 -19.53 -3.89
N VAL A 140 -18.14 -18.73 -3.03
CA VAL A 140 -17.24 -19.21 -1.99
C VAL A 140 -18.00 -19.44 -0.70
N SER A 141 -17.93 -20.67 -0.20
CA SER A 141 -18.40 -21.04 1.13
C SER A 141 -17.19 -21.11 2.08
N GLY A 142 -17.30 -20.47 3.24
CA GLY A 142 -16.23 -20.39 4.23
C GLY A 142 -15.90 -18.95 4.63
N HIS A 143 -15.19 -18.81 5.75
CA HIS A 143 -14.75 -17.55 6.31
C HIS A 143 -13.51 -17.04 5.57
N LEU A 144 -13.56 -15.76 5.21
CA LEU A 144 -12.47 -15.07 4.54
C LEU A 144 -11.47 -14.62 5.61
N MET A 145 -10.18 -14.84 5.38
CA MET A 145 -9.14 -14.43 6.30
C MET A 145 -7.83 -14.10 5.58
N THR A 146 -6.98 -13.32 6.24
CA THR A 146 -5.58 -13.13 5.89
C THR A 146 -4.71 -13.83 6.91
N VAL A 147 -3.69 -14.56 6.46
CA VAL A 147 -2.64 -15.17 7.29
C VAL A 147 -1.31 -14.57 6.86
N ARG A 148 -0.49 -14.17 7.83
CA ARG A 148 0.84 -13.61 7.56
C ARG A 148 1.84 -13.93 8.68
N PRO A 149 3.14 -14.04 8.38
CA PRO A 149 4.18 -14.05 9.40
C PRO A 149 4.06 -12.83 10.32
N SER A 150 4.17 -13.05 11.62
CA SER A 150 4.33 -12.01 12.60
C SER A 150 5.73 -11.41 12.42
N GLN A 151 5.82 -10.10 12.17
CA GLN A 151 7.10 -9.42 12.22
C GLN A 151 7.56 -9.37 13.68
N GLN A 152 8.38 -10.33 14.08
CA GLN A 152 9.08 -10.27 15.35
C GLN A 152 10.04 -9.09 15.28
N THR A 153 9.76 -8.01 16.01
CA THR A 153 10.78 -7.02 16.33
C THR A 153 11.77 -7.72 17.25
N SER A 154 12.92 -8.12 16.71
CA SER A 154 14.05 -8.59 17.51
C SER A 154 14.63 -7.40 18.30
N THR A 155 13.97 -6.98 19.38
CA THR A 155 14.57 -6.06 20.35
C THR A 155 15.40 -6.87 21.33
N THR A 156 16.59 -7.27 20.92
CA THR A 156 17.66 -7.60 21.86
C THR A 156 19.00 -7.25 21.22
N CYS A 157 19.33 -5.96 21.22
CA CYS A 157 20.72 -5.55 21.20
C CYS A 157 21.26 -5.80 22.62
N PRO A 158 22.29 -6.64 22.84
CA PRO A 158 22.96 -6.69 24.12
C PRO A 158 23.84 -5.44 24.22
N THR A 159 23.34 -4.43 24.94
CA THR A 159 24.21 -3.43 25.56
C THR A 159 24.89 -4.11 26.75
N GLU A 160 26.19 -4.34 26.63
CA GLU A 160 27.23 -4.25 27.68
C GLU A 160 28.37 -5.25 27.43
N LEU A 161 29.49 -4.71 26.95
CA LEU A 161 30.81 -5.24 27.26
C LEU A 161 31.73 -4.03 27.48
N VAL A 162 31.46 -3.31 28.57
CA VAL A 162 32.49 -2.49 29.23
C VAL A 162 33.34 -3.47 30.02
N GLN A 163 34.37 -4.03 29.38
CA GLN A 163 35.45 -4.69 30.09
C GLN A 163 36.59 -3.69 30.31
N HIS A 164 36.60 -3.16 31.53
CA HIS A 164 37.76 -2.75 32.32
C HIS A 164 39.11 -2.68 31.58
N ARG A 165 39.56 -1.45 31.26
CA ARG A 165 41.00 -1.16 31.27
C ARG A 165 41.40 -0.80 32.71
N SER A 166 42.10 -1.71 33.38
CA SER A 166 42.88 -1.40 34.58
C SER A 166 44.11 -0.53 34.21
N PRO A 167 44.63 0.29 35.14
CA PRO A 167 45.66 1.28 34.87
C PRO A 167 47.08 0.67 34.82
N ALA A 168 47.99 1.50 34.31
CA ALA A 168 49.40 1.28 34.00
C ALA A 168 50.25 0.52 35.04
N GLN A 169 51.26 -0.19 34.54
CA GLN A 169 52.53 -0.38 35.22
C GLN A 169 53.71 -0.16 34.25
N GLU A 170 54.62 0.70 34.73
CA GLU A 170 56.00 1.06 34.34
C GLU A 170 56.33 1.51 32.91
#